data_AF-A0A8T3LXG5-F1
#
_entry.id   AF-A0A8T3LXG5-F1
#
_cell.length_a   1.000
_cell.length_b   1.000
_cell.length_c   1.000
_cell.angle_alpha   90.00
_cell.angle_beta   90.00
_cell.angle_gamma   90.00
#
_symmetry.space_group_name_H-M   'P 1'
#
loop_
_entity.id
_entity.type
_entity.pdbx_description
1 polymer ?
#
loop_
_entity_poly.entity_id
_entity_poly.type
_entity_poly.pdbx_seq_one_letter_code
_entity_poly.pdbx_strand_id
1 'polypeptide(L)'
;MLETGRAAGMSLRVWVRAGDAVGGDLRAYLDRASGADAPRDATHLRHQELISRIAAPGGWRPQPEHDLGSAGVADLLLARANELALIEVWGWFADVGAAFRSWNRKVERITARGTSAASGCWAVRATRRNRSLIAAHATLFAARFPGSGVAWLAALTDPTIPVPDQPALLWVSVRGDRVFPARGLSPRP
;
A
#
# COMPACT_ATOMS: atom_id res chain seq x y z
N MET A 1 -21.10 -21.00 -18.49
CA MET A 1 -20.12 -21.72 -19.35
C MET A 1 -18.67 -21.49 -18.93
N LEU A 2 -18.31 -20.34 -18.34
CA LEU A 2 -16.99 -20.08 -17.75
C LEU A 2 -16.76 -20.80 -16.40
N GLU A 3 -17.80 -21.01 -15.61
CA GLU A 3 -17.69 -21.52 -14.24
C GLU A 3 -17.50 -23.05 -14.11
N THR A 4 -17.56 -23.81 -15.22
CA THR A 4 -17.52 -25.29 -15.18
C THR A 4 -16.29 -25.90 -15.87
N GLY A 5 -15.28 -25.10 -16.21
CA GLY A 5 -14.04 -25.59 -16.83
C GLY A 5 -14.20 -26.19 -18.23
N ARG A 6 -15.38 -26.05 -18.86
CA ARG A 6 -15.71 -26.65 -20.16
C ARG A 6 -15.19 -25.87 -21.38
N ALA A 7 -14.47 -24.78 -21.19
CA ALA A 7 -13.88 -23.98 -22.27
C ALA A 7 -12.43 -24.36 -22.62
N ALA A 8 -12.03 -25.61 -22.35
CA ALA A 8 -10.73 -26.14 -22.76
C ALA A 8 -10.64 -26.13 -24.30
N GLY A 9 -9.83 -25.21 -24.84
CA GLY A 9 -9.57 -25.08 -26.28
C GLY A 9 -9.84 -23.69 -26.87
N MET A 10 -10.45 -22.77 -26.12
CA MET A 10 -10.60 -21.39 -26.58
C MET A 10 -9.31 -20.59 -26.38
N SER A 11 -8.76 -20.05 -27.47
CA SER A 11 -7.58 -19.18 -27.39
C SER A 11 -7.91 -17.88 -26.65
N LEU A 12 -6.90 -17.28 -26.00
CA LEU A 12 -7.02 -15.94 -25.37
C LEU A 12 -7.59 -14.88 -26.33
N ARG A 13 -7.31 -15.01 -27.63
CA ARG A 13 -7.84 -14.12 -28.67
C ARG A 13 -9.36 -14.16 -28.78
N VAL A 14 -9.98 -15.33 -28.57
CA VAL A 14 -11.45 -15.47 -28.57
C VAL A 14 -12.04 -14.73 -27.37
N TRP A 15 -11.38 -14.81 -26.21
CA TRP A 15 -11.80 -14.13 -25.00
C TRP A 15 -11.68 -12.62 -25.08
N VAL A 16 -10.60 -12.10 -25.69
CA VAL A 16 -10.43 -10.66 -25.91
C VAL A 16 -11.57 -10.13 -26.80
N ARG A 17 -11.87 -10.81 -27.91
CA ARG A 17 -12.97 -10.42 -28.81
C ARG A 17 -14.34 -10.48 -28.14
N ALA A 18 -14.56 -11.45 -27.26
CA ALA A 18 -15.80 -11.54 -26.50
C ALA A 18 -15.93 -10.38 -25.51
N GLY A 19 -14.84 -9.98 -24.84
CA GLY A 19 -14.78 -8.79 -23.99
C GLY A 19 -15.10 -7.52 -24.76
N ASP A 20 -14.44 -7.31 -25.90
CA ASP A 20 -14.69 -6.15 -26.78
C ASP A 20 -16.15 -6.08 -27.23
N ALA A 21 -16.75 -7.22 -27.60
CA ALA A 21 -18.14 -7.30 -28.08
C ALA A 21 -19.18 -6.89 -27.03
N VAL A 22 -18.84 -6.97 -25.73
CA VAL A 22 -19.73 -6.54 -24.63
C VAL A 22 -19.31 -5.19 -24.03
N GLY A 23 -18.41 -4.45 -24.70
CA GLY A 23 -17.88 -3.18 -24.21
C GLY A 23 -16.99 -3.32 -22.97
N GLY A 24 -16.48 -4.52 -22.70
CA GLY A 24 -15.60 -4.83 -21.58
C GLY A 24 -14.13 -4.94 -21.99
N ASP A 25 -13.24 -4.95 -21.00
CA ASP A 25 -11.80 -5.15 -21.17
C ASP A 25 -11.40 -6.49 -20.52
N LEU A 26 -10.82 -7.42 -21.29
CA LEU A 26 -10.32 -8.67 -20.74
C LEU A 26 -8.94 -8.46 -20.11
N ARG A 27 -8.89 -8.55 -18.78
CA ARG A 27 -7.63 -8.53 -18.02
C ARG A 27 -7.26 -9.95 -17.57
N ALA A 28 -6.38 -10.60 -18.32
CA ALA A 28 -5.80 -11.88 -17.94
C ALA A 28 -4.46 -11.69 -17.24
N TYR A 29 -4.26 -12.40 -16.13
CA TYR A 29 -3.00 -12.44 -15.40
C TYR A 29 -2.43 -13.86 -15.51
N LEU A 30 -1.19 -13.97 -15.97
CA LEU A 30 -0.43 -15.21 -15.93
C LEU A 30 0.47 -15.14 -14.70
N ASP A 31 0.15 -15.92 -13.69
CA ASP A 31 1.06 -16.17 -12.58
C ASP A 31 1.83 -17.48 -12.82
N ARG A 32 3.05 -17.57 -12.33
CA ARG A 32 3.79 -18.84 -12.39
C ARG A 32 3.08 -19.81 -11.44
N ALA A 33 2.42 -20.83 -11.97
CA ALA A 33 1.90 -21.92 -11.15
C ALA A 33 3.08 -22.79 -10.66
N SER A 34 3.72 -22.37 -9.57
CA SER A 34 4.38 -23.32 -8.68
C SER A 34 3.31 -23.80 -7.70
N GLY A 35 3.17 -25.11 -7.53
CA GLY A 35 2.04 -25.74 -6.81
C GLY A 35 1.96 -25.46 -5.30
N ALA A 36 2.40 -24.31 -4.80
CA ALA A 36 2.37 -23.95 -3.38
C ALA A 36 2.47 -22.42 -3.13
N ASP A 37 1.91 -21.58 -3.99
CA ASP A 37 1.88 -20.14 -3.72
C ASP A 37 0.68 -19.78 -2.83
N ALA A 38 0.97 -19.23 -1.66
CA ALA A 38 -0.02 -18.77 -0.70
C ALA A 38 -0.94 -17.71 -1.35
N PRO A 39 -2.21 -17.57 -0.90
CA PRO A 39 -3.20 -16.66 -1.51
C PRO A 39 -2.63 -15.25 -1.75
N ARG A 40 -3.23 -14.46 -2.65
CA ARG A 40 -2.86 -13.04 -2.86
C ARG A 40 -2.73 -12.26 -1.54
N ASP A 41 -3.52 -12.65 -0.55
CA ASP A 41 -3.49 -12.16 0.82
C ASP A 41 -2.14 -12.40 1.51
N ALA A 42 -1.45 -13.51 1.25
CA ALA A 42 -0.18 -13.83 1.88
C ALA A 42 0.94 -12.83 1.56
N THR A 43 0.96 -12.21 0.37
CA THR A 43 1.94 -11.14 0.10
C THR A 43 1.58 -9.87 0.87
N HIS A 44 0.29 -9.54 0.96
CA HIS A 44 -0.19 -8.40 1.72
C HIS A 44 0.10 -8.56 3.22
N LEU A 45 -0.27 -9.71 3.78
CA LEU A 45 -0.02 -10.12 5.16
C LEU A 45 1.47 -10.12 5.49
N ARG A 46 2.35 -10.63 4.59
CA ARG A 46 3.81 -10.59 4.80
C ARG A 46 4.34 -9.16 4.95
N HIS A 47 3.79 -8.21 4.19
CA HIS A 47 4.19 -6.81 4.30
C HIS A 47 3.67 -6.18 5.60
N GLN A 48 2.43 -6.46 6.00
CA GLN A 48 1.90 -6.00 7.28
C GLN A 48 2.71 -6.55 8.45
N GLU A 49 3.07 -7.84 8.41
CA GLU A 49 3.91 -8.51 9.40
C GLU A 49 5.33 -7.91 9.44
N LEU A 50 5.93 -7.66 8.28
CA LEU A 50 7.23 -6.99 8.19
C LEU A 50 7.20 -5.61 8.85
N ILE A 51 6.20 -4.79 8.52
CA ILE A 51 6.09 -3.42 9.06
C ILE A 51 5.83 -3.47 10.57
N SER A 52 4.95 -4.36 11.04
CA SER A 52 4.68 -4.57 12.46
C SER A 52 5.95 -4.94 13.23
N ARG A 53 6.76 -5.85 12.69
CA ARG A 53 8.04 -6.25 13.27
C ARG A 53 9.07 -5.11 13.29
N ILE A 54 9.13 -4.29 12.23
CA ILE A 54 9.99 -3.10 12.18
C ILE A 54 9.56 -2.06 13.21
N ALA A 55 8.26 -1.91 13.43
CA ALA A 55 7.69 -0.92 14.33
C ALA A 55 7.78 -1.31 15.82
N ALA A 56 7.83 -2.61 16.12
CA ALA A 56 7.82 -3.10 17.50
C ALA A 56 8.96 -2.54 18.38
N PRO A 57 10.24 -2.49 17.93
CA PRO A 57 11.32 -1.84 18.69
C PRO A 57 11.07 -0.35 18.99
N GLY A 58 10.35 0.35 18.11
CA GLY A 58 9.95 1.74 18.32
C GLY A 58 8.82 1.92 19.34
N GLY A 59 8.34 0.85 19.98
CA GLY A 59 7.26 0.90 20.97
C GLY A 59 5.85 0.97 20.38
N TRP A 60 5.72 0.72 19.07
CA TRP A 60 4.43 0.75 18.39
C TRP A 60 3.63 -0.54 18.66
N ARG A 61 2.35 -0.38 18.97
CA ARG A 61 1.37 -1.47 19.04
C ARG A 61 0.63 -1.56 17.70
N PRO A 62 0.87 -2.59 16.89
CA PRO A 62 0.19 -2.75 15.61
C PRO A 62 -1.27 -3.21 15.80
N GLN A 63 -2.15 -2.64 14.98
CA GLN A 63 -3.57 -2.98 14.87
C GLN A 63 -3.83 -3.23 13.36
N PRO A 64 -3.57 -4.45 12.86
CA PRO A 64 -3.82 -4.79 11.46
C PRO A 64 -5.32 -4.79 11.17
N GLU A 65 -5.68 -4.41 9.95
CA GLU A 65 -7.08 -4.38 9.48
C GLU A 65 -8.00 -3.59 10.43
N HIS A 66 -7.48 -2.48 10.97
CA HIS A 66 -8.19 -1.69 11.96
C HIS A 66 -9.38 -0.94 11.32
N ASP A 67 -10.58 -1.17 11.84
CA ASP A 67 -11.79 -0.49 11.36
C ASP A 67 -11.82 0.99 11.80
N LEU A 68 -11.86 1.88 10.81
CA LEU A 68 -12.01 3.33 10.97
C LEU A 68 -13.45 3.79 10.70
N GLY A 69 -14.41 2.88 10.68
CA GLY A 69 -15.83 3.11 10.43
C GLY A 69 -16.07 3.53 8.99
N SER A 70 -16.77 4.65 8.79
CA SER A 70 -17.08 5.15 7.44
C SER A 70 -15.85 5.53 6.60
N ALA A 71 -14.67 5.66 7.21
CA ALA A 71 -13.42 5.87 6.48
C ALA A 71 -12.88 4.58 5.83
N GLY A 72 -13.38 3.41 6.26
CA GLY A 72 -12.96 2.09 5.82
C GLY A 72 -11.97 1.42 6.77
N VAL A 73 -11.35 0.34 6.30
CA VAL A 73 -10.38 -0.46 7.08
C VAL A 73 -8.96 -0.01 6.76
N ALA A 74 -8.15 0.29 7.77
CA ALA A 74 -6.73 0.55 7.62
C ALA A 74 -5.93 -0.75 7.51
N ASP A 75 -4.93 -0.83 6.63
CA ASP A 75 -4.08 -2.03 6.58
C ASP A 75 -3.34 -2.22 7.91
N LEU A 76 -2.77 -1.13 8.44
CA LEU A 76 -2.16 -1.09 9.76
C LEU A 76 -2.42 0.27 10.39
N LEU A 77 -3.00 0.25 11.59
CA LEU A 77 -2.93 1.38 12.51
C LEU A 77 -1.88 1.05 13.58
N LEU A 78 -0.84 1.86 13.69
CA LEU A 78 0.16 1.74 14.74
C LEU A 78 -0.15 2.78 15.81
N ALA A 79 -0.17 2.35 17.08
CA ALA A 79 -0.40 3.22 18.22
C ALA A 79 0.79 3.19 19.19
N ARG A 80 1.25 4.36 19.63
CA ARG A 80 2.32 4.49 20.64
C ARG A 80 2.04 5.71 21.50
N ALA A 81 1.85 5.51 22.81
CA ALA A 81 1.44 6.59 23.72
C ALA A 81 0.26 7.40 23.13
N ASN A 82 0.45 8.69 22.85
CA ASN A 82 -0.54 9.58 22.25
C ASN A 82 -0.30 9.84 20.75
N GLU A 83 0.39 8.93 20.06
CA GLU A 83 0.70 9.00 18.64
C GLU A 83 0.00 7.90 17.85
N LEU A 84 -0.44 8.24 16.64
CA LEU A 84 -1.00 7.31 15.67
C LEU A 84 -0.25 7.40 14.33
N ALA A 85 0.10 6.24 13.78
CA ALA A 85 0.65 6.12 12.44
C ALA A 85 -0.22 5.18 11.60
N LEU A 86 -0.83 5.73 10.55
CA LEU A 86 -1.54 4.95 9.54
C LEU A 86 -0.57 4.45 8.48
N ILE A 87 -0.54 3.14 8.23
CA ILE A 87 0.26 2.56 7.15
C ILE A 87 -0.67 1.81 6.20
N GLU A 88 -0.68 2.22 4.92
CA GLU A 88 -1.39 1.53 3.85
C GLU A 88 -0.40 0.81 2.94
N VAL A 89 -0.62 -0.48 2.72
CA VAL A 89 0.27 -1.38 1.98
C VAL A 89 -0.24 -1.57 0.57
N TRP A 90 0.58 -1.22 -0.42
CA TRP A 90 0.19 -1.28 -1.83
C TRP A 90 1.03 -2.29 -2.60
N GLY A 91 0.46 -3.45 -2.90
CA GLY A 91 1.05 -4.39 -3.86
C GLY A 91 1.02 -3.85 -5.30
N TRP A 92 -0.08 -3.19 -5.65
CA TRP A 92 -0.39 -2.65 -6.97
C TRP A 92 -1.51 -1.61 -6.86
N PHE A 93 -1.56 -0.64 -7.77
CA PHE A 93 -2.63 0.37 -7.84
C PHE A 93 -3.60 0.07 -8.98
N ALA A 94 -4.86 -0.23 -8.65
CA ALA A 94 -5.93 -0.32 -9.64
C ALA A 94 -6.41 1.06 -10.07
N ASP A 95 -6.59 1.96 -9.09
CA ASP A 95 -6.97 3.36 -9.27
C ASP A 95 -6.26 4.20 -8.18
N VAL A 96 -5.28 5.01 -8.60
CA VAL A 96 -4.50 5.87 -7.70
C VAL A 96 -5.37 6.99 -7.11
N GLY A 97 -6.32 7.51 -7.87
CA GLY A 97 -7.22 8.57 -7.41
C GLY A 97 -8.17 8.07 -6.32
N ALA A 98 -8.73 6.87 -6.49
CA ALA A 98 -9.53 6.22 -5.45
C ALA A 98 -8.69 5.93 -4.20
N ALA A 99 -7.46 5.42 -4.37
CA ALA A 99 -6.52 5.21 -3.29
C ALA A 99 -6.24 6.50 -2.52
N PHE A 100 -5.99 7.62 -3.21
CA PHE A 100 -5.81 8.93 -2.59
C PHE A 100 -7.03 9.43 -1.82
N ARG A 101 -8.25 9.24 -2.35
CA ARG A 101 -9.47 9.63 -1.63
C ARG A 101 -9.66 8.78 -0.37
N SER A 102 -9.42 7.47 -0.47
CA SER A 102 -9.48 6.57 0.69
C SER A 102 -8.45 6.96 1.75
N TRP A 103 -7.20 7.23 1.33
CA TRP A 103 -6.14 7.73 2.21
C TRP A 103 -6.57 8.97 3.00
N ASN A 104 -7.08 10.00 2.32
CA ASN A 104 -7.47 11.25 2.98
C ASN A 104 -8.53 11.02 4.06
N ARG A 105 -9.57 10.24 3.75
CA ARG A 105 -10.63 9.92 4.74
C ARG A 105 -10.07 9.20 5.97
N LYS A 106 -9.12 8.28 5.78
CA LYS A 106 -8.49 7.54 6.88
C LYS A 106 -7.59 8.44 7.73
N VAL A 107 -6.77 9.28 7.09
CA VAL A 107 -5.92 10.26 7.79
C VAL A 107 -6.77 11.24 8.59
N GLU A 108 -7.77 11.87 7.96
CA GLU A 108 -8.71 12.77 8.65
C GLU A 108 -9.36 12.08 9.86
N ARG A 109 -9.77 10.81 9.71
CA ARG A 109 -10.37 10.04 10.79
C ARG A 109 -9.42 9.80 11.96
N ILE A 110 -8.14 9.49 11.72
CA ILE A 110 -7.19 9.27 12.82
C ILE A 110 -6.78 10.59 13.48
N THR A 111 -6.63 11.66 12.70
CA THR A 111 -6.34 13.00 13.22
C THR A 111 -7.49 13.51 14.10
N ALA A 112 -8.73 13.26 13.70
CA ALA A 112 -9.92 13.64 14.48
C ALA A 112 -10.06 12.92 15.83
N ARG A 113 -9.27 11.86 16.12
CA ARG A 113 -9.28 11.17 17.42
C ARG A 113 -8.64 12.00 18.55
N GLY A 114 -8.07 13.18 18.24
CA GLY A 114 -7.53 14.10 19.24
C GLY A 114 -6.18 13.66 19.82
N THR A 115 -5.47 12.76 19.14
CA THR A 115 -4.09 12.39 19.49
C THR A 115 -3.13 13.53 19.18
N SER A 116 -2.10 13.71 20.01
CA SER A 116 -1.15 14.83 19.88
C SER A 116 -0.34 14.80 18.58
N ALA A 117 -0.18 13.62 17.96
CA ALA A 117 0.42 13.49 16.63
C ALA A 117 -0.19 12.31 15.85
N ALA A 118 -0.71 12.59 14.65
CA ALA A 118 -1.31 11.59 13.78
C ALA A 118 -0.96 11.86 12.32
N SER A 119 -0.33 10.90 11.67
CA SER A 119 0.03 10.97 10.25
C SER A 119 0.17 9.56 9.68
N GLY A 120 0.81 9.38 8.51
CA GLY A 120 1.04 8.03 8.01
C GLY A 120 1.91 7.89 6.76
N CYS A 121 2.10 6.64 6.36
CA CYS A 121 2.81 6.29 5.13
C CYS A 121 1.99 5.42 4.17
N TRP A 122 2.29 5.56 2.88
CA TRP A 122 2.10 4.46 1.93
C TRP A 122 3.35 3.59 1.89
N ALA A 123 3.18 2.29 2.12
CA ALA A 123 4.21 1.28 1.96
C ALA A 123 3.98 0.51 0.65
N VAL A 124 4.67 0.92 -0.41
CA VAL A 124 4.43 0.43 -1.77
C VAL A 124 5.41 -0.67 -2.11
N ARG A 125 4.94 -1.78 -2.68
CA ARG A 125 5.83 -2.84 -3.18
C ARG A 125 6.68 -2.30 -4.34
N ALA A 126 7.99 -2.51 -4.25
CA ALA A 126 8.99 -1.91 -5.12
C ALA A 126 9.16 -2.59 -6.49
N THR A 127 8.04 -2.95 -7.14
CA THR A 127 8.02 -3.54 -8.48
C THR A 127 8.43 -2.51 -9.53
N ARG A 128 8.91 -2.97 -10.71
CA ARG A 128 9.18 -2.08 -11.85
C ARG A 128 7.96 -1.24 -12.20
N ARG A 129 6.78 -1.86 -12.21
CA ARG A 129 5.49 -1.20 -12.51
C ARG A 129 5.19 -0.06 -11.55
N ASN A 130 5.25 -0.30 -10.24
CA ASN A 130 4.94 0.73 -9.24
C ASN A 130 5.96 1.87 -9.27
N ARG A 131 7.25 1.55 -9.46
CA ARG A 131 8.29 2.56 -9.62
C ARG A 131 8.06 3.44 -10.85
N SER A 132 7.77 2.83 -12.00
CA SER A 132 7.47 3.57 -13.23
C SER A 132 6.22 4.44 -13.08
N LEU A 133 5.16 3.93 -12.45
CA LEU A 133 3.93 4.70 -12.19
C LEU A 133 4.21 5.91 -11.31
N ILE A 134 4.89 5.71 -10.18
CA ILE A 134 5.21 6.80 -9.25
C ILE A 134 6.15 7.82 -9.91
N ALA A 135 7.14 7.37 -10.69
CA ALA A 135 8.04 8.28 -11.41
C ALA A 135 7.31 9.10 -12.49
N ALA A 136 6.40 8.47 -13.24
CA ALA A 136 5.60 9.15 -14.28
C ALA A 136 4.65 10.21 -13.70
N HIS A 137 4.28 10.09 -12.43
CA HIS A 137 3.38 11.02 -11.74
C HIS A 137 4.02 11.62 -10.48
N ALA A 138 5.34 11.84 -10.51
CA ALA A 138 6.12 12.23 -9.35
C ALA A 138 5.54 13.45 -8.63
N THR A 139 5.14 14.49 -9.35
CA THR A 139 4.53 15.71 -8.77
C THR A 139 3.27 15.42 -7.94
N LEU A 140 2.41 14.50 -8.38
CA LEU A 140 1.19 14.14 -7.65
C LEU A 140 1.53 13.37 -6.36
N PHE A 141 2.47 12.43 -6.43
CA PHE A 141 2.92 11.69 -5.26
C PHE A 141 3.70 12.59 -4.28
N ALA A 142 4.49 13.54 -4.79
CA ALA A 142 5.22 14.55 -4.00
C ALA A 142 4.28 15.39 -3.16
N ALA A 143 3.23 15.91 -3.81
CA ALA A 143 2.24 16.76 -3.16
C ALA A 143 1.47 16.00 -2.07
N ARG A 144 1.27 14.69 -2.24
CA ARG A 144 0.56 13.87 -1.26
C ARG A 144 1.45 13.32 -0.15
N PHE A 145 2.72 13.07 -0.43
CA PHE A 145 3.70 12.50 0.50
C PHE A 145 4.95 13.38 0.58
N PRO A 146 4.83 14.61 1.11
CA PRO A 146 5.95 15.55 1.18
C PRO A 146 6.98 15.18 2.27
N GLY A 147 6.63 14.27 3.17
CA GLY A 147 7.45 13.88 4.31
C GLY A 147 8.66 13.02 3.95
N SER A 148 9.61 12.95 4.89
CA SER A 148 10.83 12.15 4.74
C SER A 148 10.60 10.69 5.13
N GLY A 149 10.74 9.77 4.17
CA GLY A 149 10.70 8.35 4.46
C GLY A 149 11.81 7.89 5.43
N VAL A 150 12.94 8.61 5.49
CA VAL A 150 14.02 8.33 6.46
C VAL A 150 13.57 8.67 7.88
N ALA A 151 12.95 9.84 8.06
CA ALA A 151 12.43 10.26 9.36
C ALA A 151 11.33 9.30 9.84
N TRP A 152 10.46 8.86 8.92
CA TRP A 152 9.45 7.85 9.21
C TRP A 152 10.04 6.52 9.67
N LEU A 153 11.04 5.98 8.96
CA LEU A 153 11.67 4.74 9.38
C LEU A 153 12.36 4.87 10.73
N ALA A 154 13.00 6.02 11.00
CA ALA A 154 13.60 6.30 12.30
C ALA A 154 12.54 6.31 13.43
N ALA A 155 11.43 7.02 13.23
CA ALA A 155 10.31 7.05 14.18
C ALA A 155 9.64 5.68 14.40
N LEU A 156 9.61 4.83 13.36
CA LEU A 156 9.10 3.46 13.48
C LEU A 156 10.02 2.57 14.32
N THR A 157 11.34 2.76 14.25
CA THR A 157 12.31 1.87 14.91
C THR A 157 12.83 2.36 16.26
N ASP A 158 12.72 3.66 16.54
CA ASP A 158 13.25 4.31 17.74
C ASP A 158 12.11 4.92 18.57
N PRO A 159 11.90 4.49 19.84
CA PRO A 159 10.84 5.01 20.69
C PRO A 159 11.03 6.48 21.10
N THR A 160 12.23 7.03 20.93
CA THR A 160 12.55 8.42 21.31
C THR A 160 12.28 9.43 20.18
N ILE A 161 12.10 8.95 18.94
CA ILE A 161 11.84 9.80 17.78
C ILE A 161 10.33 9.92 17.59
N PRO A 162 9.73 11.13 17.67
CA PRO A 162 8.30 11.32 17.51
C PRO A 162 7.84 10.99 16.09
N VAL A 163 6.54 10.72 15.93
CA VAL A 163 5.96 10.50 14.60
C VAL A 163 6.07 11.78 13.76
N PRO A 164 6.53 11.71 12.50
CA PRO A 164 6.53 12.87 11.62
C PRO A 164 5.10 13.38 11.34
N ASP A 165 4.93 14.69 11.23
CA ASP A 165 3.67 15.35 10.92
C ASP A 165 3.27 15.15 9.44
N GLN A 166 4.25 15.17 8.55
CA GLN A 166 4.06 15.01 7.12
C GLN A 166 4.04 13.54 6.69
N PRO A 167 3.09 13.13 5.84
CA PRO A 167 3.02 11.76 5.37
C PRO A 167 4.15 11.46 4.36
N ALA A 168 4.60 10.21 4.30
CA ALA A 168 5.67 9.80 3.40
C ALA A 168 5.36 8.55 2.58
N LEU A 169 6.16 8.32 1.55
CA LEU A 169 6.13 7.09 0.76
C LEU A 169 7.34 6.23 1.11
N LEU A 170 7.07 4.97 1.42
CA LEU A 170 8.05 3.94 1.70
C LEU A 170 7.98 2.87 0.62
N TRP A 171 9.12 2.27 0.33
CA TRP A 171 9.20 1.08 -0.49
C TRP A 171 9.29 -0.15 0.40
N VAL A 172 8.50 -1.17 0.06
CA VAL A 172 8.69 -2.53 0.53
C VAL A 172 9.38 -3.32 -0.58
N SER A 173 10.43 -4.07 -0.26
CA SER A 173 11.11 -4.89 -1.27
C SER A 173 10.13 -5.84 -1.96
N VAL A 174 10.44 -6.25 -3.21
CA VAL A 174 9.56 -7.17 -3.95
C VAL A 174 9.36 -8.50 -3.21
N ARG A 175 10.37 -8.92 -2.43
CA ARG A 175 10.34 -10.12 -1.58
C ARG A 175 9.57 -9.94 -0.28
N GLY A 176 9.29 -8.71 0.15
CA GLY A 176 8.62 -8.44 1.43
C GLY A 176 9.53 -8.66 2.64
N ASP A 177 10.84 -8.47 2.48
CA ASP A 177 11.84 -8.68 3.54
C ASP A 177 12.47 -7.38 4.07
N ARG A 178 12.24 -6.24 3.42
CA ARG A 178 12.83 -4.94 3.79
C ARG A 178 11.89 -3.79 3.47
N VAL A 179 11.94 -2.75 4.31
CA VAL A 179 11.31 -1.44 4.05
C VAL A 179 12.42 -0.39 3.94
N PHE A 180 12.32 0.52 2.98
CA PHE A 180 13.32 1.55 2.73
C PHE A 180 12.66 2.83 2.17
N PRO A 181 13.28 4.01 2.34
CA PRO A 181 12.63 5.26 1.98
C PRO A 181 12.49 5.39 0.45
N ALA A 182 11.37 5.95 -0.02
CA ALA A 182 11.29 6.42 -1.39
C ALA A 182 12.10 7.71 -1.54
N ARG A 183 13.10 7.68 -2.41
CA ARG A 183 13.95 8.84 -2.73
C ARG A 183 13.44 9.51 -4.00
N GLY A 184 13.63 10.83 -4.09
CA GLY A 184 13.44 11.56 -5.34
C GLY A 184 11.98 11.83 -5.71
N LEU A 185 11.08 11.90 -4.73
CA LEU A 185 9.72 12.39 -4.94
C LEU A 185 9.64 13.92 -5.06
N SER A 186 10.73 14.67 -4.87
CA SER A 186 10.72 16.12 -5.09
C SER A 186 10.31 16.45 -6.54
N PRO A 187 9.47 17.46 -6.77
CA PRO A 187 9.20 17.94 -8.13
C PRO A 187 10.56 18.27 -8.78
N ARG A 188 10.82 17.71 -9.97
CA ARG A 188 11.88 18.27 -10.80
C ARG A 188 11.38 19.62 -11.33
N PRO A 189 12.19 20.69 -11.23
CA PRO A 189 11.83 21.99 -11.78
C PRO A 189 11.60 21.92 -13.30
#